data_AF-A0A3A1WVB3-F1
#
_entry.id   AF-A0A3A1WVB3-F1
#
_cell.length_a   1.000
_cell.length_b   1.000
_cell.length_c   1.000
_cell.angle_alpha   90.00
_cell.angle_beta   90.00
_cell.angle_gamma   90.00
#
_symmetry.space_group_name_H-M   'P 1'
#
loop_
_entity.id
_entity.type
_entity.pdbx_description
1 polymer ?
#
loop_
_entity_poly.entity_id
_entity_poly.type
_entity_poly.pdbx_seq_one_letter_code
_entity_poly.pdbx_strand_id
1 'polypeptide(L)'
;MADGTQISDTHIVAVAGHGLDPSPVPPEPEGYVPSGSRMSRKKSGKNKHFAHARRNGNDRFSLRDVITWFGIPVFTVILVRLFLLGAYTIPSGSMLDTIHIGDYVITSKLTPRIFSLQRGDIVVFEDPAHWLSGERGANGVVGNDLIKRLIGLPGDVVECKGAGEPITVNGVTVHESAYIRPGVDPSAFAFKVKVKPDHVFVLGDNRANSADSRYHRNDGDDGLVPISKIEGVAVFRTWPLNRIGFLEDHHDAFDSVPDNYVK
;
A
#
# COMPACT_ATOMS: atom_id res chain seq x y z
N MET A 1 27.27 61.73 5.78
CA MET A 1 27.55 61.13 7.10
C MET A 1 26.57 59.96 7.22
N ALA A 2 27.02 58.78 6.77
CA ALA A 2 27.33 57.59 7.60
C ALA A 2 26.04 56.98 8.19
N ASP A 3 25.45 55.90 7.64
CA ASP A 3 25.88 54.49 7.51
C ASP A 3 25.73 53.66 8.80
N GLY A 4 25.05 52.51 8.66
CA GLY A 4 25.11 51.30 9.49
C GLY A 4 24.50 51.35 10.91
N THR A 5 23.97 50.29 11.53
CA THR A 5 23.82 48.86 11.19
C THR A 5 22.84 48.24 12.23
N GLN A 6 22.18 47.15 11.83
CA GLN A 6 21.44 46.15 12.63
C GLN A 6 22.18 45.72 13.93
N ILE A 7 21.54 45.11 14.94
CA ILE A 7 21.10 43.70 15.00
C ILE A 7 20.15 43.48 16.18
N SER A 8 19.17 42.59 15.95
CA SER A 8 18.14 42.07 16.85
C SER A 8 18.72 41.28 18.04
N ASP A 9 18.37 41.69 19.26
CA ASP A 9 18.67 40.96 20.49
C ASP A 9 17.70 39.79 20.72
N THR A 10 18.30 38.68 21.12
CA THR A 10 17.76 37.39 21.52
C THR A 10 16.68 37.46 22.60
N HIS A 11 15.52 36.85 22.35
CA HIS A 11 14.56 36.51 23.40
C HIS A 11 15.01 35.26 24.16
N ILE A 12 15.38 35.49 25.42
CA ILE A 12 15.49 34.52 26.50
C ILE A 12 14.09 34.03 26.88
N VAL A 13 13.90 32.71 26.98
CA VAL A 13 12.88 32.11 27.86
C VAL A 13 13.59 31.11 28.76
N ALA A 14 13.66 31.47 30.03
CA ALA A 14 14.10 30.64 31.15
C ALA A 14 12.90 29.84 31.71
N VAL A 15 13.18 29.10 32.80
CA VAL A 15 12.29 28.37 33.73
C VAL A 15 12.31 26.85 33.48
N ALA A 16 12.61 25.95 34.43
CA ALA A 16 13.08 26.07 35.81
C ALA A 16 13.79 24.76 36.19
N GLY A 17 14.81 24.87 37.04
CA GLY A 17 15.40 23.73 37.73
C GLY A 17 14.61 23.38 38.99
N HIS A 18 14.59 22.10 39.33
CA HIS A 18 14.47 21.64 40.71
C HIS A 18 15.53 20.57 40.93
N GLY A 19 16.56 20.96 41.70
CA GLY A 19 17.59 20.05 42.19
C GLY A 19 17.14 19.37 43.48
N LEU A 20 17.51 18.10 43.60
CA LEU A 20 17.69 17.40 44.88
C LEU A 20 19.00 16.59 44.78
N ASP A 21 20.02 17.16 45.41
CA ASP A 21 21.12 16.61 46.22
C ASP A 21 21.70 15.20 45.92
N PRO A 22 22.93 15.08 45.38
CA PRO A 22 23.76 13.89 45.54
C PRO A 22 24.66 14.01 46.77
N SER A 23 24.36 13.23 47.81
CA SER A 23 25.24 13.06 48.98
C SER A 23 26.62 12.47 48.59
N PRO A 24 27.70 12.85 49.30
CA PRO A 24 29.07 12.50 48.94
C PRO A 24 29.45 11.06 49.36
N VAL A 25 30.13 10.35 48.46
CA VAL A 25 30.74 9.05 48.73
C VAL A 25 32.08 9.26 49.47
N PRO A 26 32.36 8.57 50.60
CA PRO A 26 33.66 8.67 51.27
C PRO A 26 34.76 7.85 50.57
N PRO A 27 36.05 8.21 50.73
CA PRO A 27 37.17 7.59 50.02
C PRO A 27 37.65 6.25 50.62
N GLU A 28 38.33 5.45 49.78
CA GLU A 28 39.05 4.22 50.11
C GLU A 28 40.11 4.41 51.21
N PRO A 29 40.42 3.37 52.00
CA PRO A 29 41.70 3.27 52.69
C PRO A 29 42.71 2.42 51.89
N GLU A 30 43.82 3.06 51.55
CA GLU A 30 45.09 2.46 51.18
C GLU A 30 45.67 1.59 52.31
N GLY A 31 46.39 0.54 51.91
CA GLY A 31 47.66 0.18 52.56
C GLY A 31 47.61 -0.63 53.86
N TYR A 32 47.76 -1.95 53.73
CA TYR A 32 48.46 -2.73 54.76
C TYR A 32 49.33 -3.82 54.13
N VAL A 33 50.65 -3.64 54.25
CA VAL A 33 51.70 -4.65 54.07
C VAL A 33 52.54 -4.51 55.35
N PRO A 34 52.84 -5.59 56.10
CA PRO A 34 54.18 -6.16 55.90
C PRO A 34 54.37 -7.66 56.21
N SER A 35 55.33 -8.21 55.46
CA SER A 35 56.46 -9.03 55.94
C SER A 35 56.31 -10.53 56.17
N GLY A 36 57.23 -11.25 55.50
CA GLY A 36 57.80 -12.54 55.91
C GLY A 36 57.09 -13.74 55.33
N SER A 37 57.68 -14.60 54.50
CA SER A 37 59.01 -15.17 54.65
C SER A 37 59.39 -16.01 53.42
N ARG A 38 60.70 -16.15 53.23
CA ARG A 38 61.43 -16.90 52.19
C ARG A 38 61.02 -18.38 52.11
N MET A 39 61.02 -19.00 50.93
CA MET A 39 62.13 -19.85 50.44
C MET A 39 61.85 -20.59 49.12
N SER A 40 62.82 -20.46 48.20
CA SER A 40 63.45 -21.51 47.38
C SER A 40 62.67 -22.27 46.27
N ARG A 41 62.91 -21.82 45.03
CA ARG A 41 63.62 -22.53 43.95
C ARG A 41 63.03 -23.86 43.42
N LYS A 42 62.57 -23.84 42.15
CA LYS A 42 63.11 -24.72 41.10
C LYS A 42 62.92 -24.17 39.67
N LYS A 43 63.90 -24.49 38.84
CA LYS A 43 64.27 -23.94 37.54
C LYS A 43 63.35 -24.35 36.38
N SER A 44 63.22 -23.40 35.44
CA SER A 44 63.46 -23.51 33.97
C SER A 44 62.77 -24.62 33.18
N GLY A 45 61.97 -24.20 32.19
CA GLY A 45 61.55 -25.09 31.11
C GLY A 45 60.60 -24.49 30.08
N LYS A 46 61.15 -23.69 29.16
CA LYS A 46 60.69 -23.50 27.76
C LYS A 46 59.35 -22.82 27.49
N ASN A 47 59.48 -21.57 27.00
CA ASN A 47 58.62 -20.98 25.98
C ASN A 47 58.32 -21.99 24.85
N LYS A 48 57.04 -22.26 24.60
CA LYS A 48 56.56 -22.63 23.27
C LYS A 48 55.22 -21.94 23.01
N HIS A 49 55.35 -20.82 22.31
CA HIS A 49 54.42 -20.26 21.33
C HIS A 49 52.92 -20.43 21.64
N PHE A 50 52.30 -19.34 22.08
CA PHE A 50 50.91 -19.06 21.74
C PHE A 50 50.77 -19.30 20.25
N ALA A 51 50.06 -20.36 19.88
CA ALA A 51 49.58 -20.54 18.53
C ALA A 51 48.68 -19.35 18.26
N HIS A 52 49.25 -18.31 17.62
CA HIS A 52 48.45 -17.38 16.85
C HIS A 52 47.65 -18.25 15.90
N ALA A 53 46.38 -18.47 16.24
CA ALA A 53 45.40 -18.93 15.29
C ALA A 53 45.38 -17.87 14.19
N ARG A 54 46.20 -18.10 13.16
CA ARG A 54 46.08 -17.45 11.87
C ARG A 54 44.73 -17.91 11.32
N ARG A 55 43.68 -17.22 11.73
CA ARG A 55 42.48 -17.12 10.92
C ARG A 55 42.85 -16.14 9.80
N ASN A 56 43.55 -16.66 8.80
CA ASN A 56 43.66 -16.03 7.49
C ASN A 56 42.25 -16.12 6.85
N GLY A 57 41.32 -15.32 7.38
CA GLY A 57 40.08 -15.00 6.70
C GLY A 57 40.45 -14.03 5.60
N ASN A 58 40.76 -14.57 4.43
CA ASN A 58 40.90 -13.77 3.24
C ASN A 58 39.48 -13.33 2.86
N ASP A 59 38.96 -12.32 3.55
CA ASP A 59 37.61 -11.73 3.41
C ASP A 59 37.52 -10.93 2.10
N ARG A 60 37.88 -11.58 1.00
CA ARG A 60 37.56 -11.09 -0.33
C ARG A 60 36.12 -11.50 -0.53
N PHE A 61 35.18 -10.57 -0.33
CA PHE A 61 33.79 -10.73 -0.72
C PHE A 61 33.77 -11.37 -2.12
N SER A 62 33.39 -12.64 -2.21
CA SER A 62 33.35 -13.31 -3.50
C SER A 62 32.19 -12.70 -4.28
N LEU A 63 32.33 -12.55 -5.60
CA LEU A 63 31.19 -12.18 -6.45
C LEU A 63 29.98 -13.10 -6.20
N ARG A 64 30.25 -14.37 -5.84
CA ARG A 64 29.23 -15.33 -5.42
C ARG A 64 28.49 -14.88 -4.16
N ASP A 65 29.20 -14.35 -3.16
CA ASP A 65 28.60 -13.90 -1.90
C ASP A 65 27.76 -12.64 -2.14
N VAL A 66 28.24 -11.71 -2.97
CA VAL A 66 27.49 -10.51 -3.37
C VAL A 66 26.21 -10.89 -4.12
N ILE A 67 26.29 -11.81 -5.09
CA ILE A 67 25.11 -12.27 -5.85
C ILE A 67 24.12 -13.02 -4.95
N THR A 68 24.60 -13.82 -4.01
CA THR A 68 23.72 -14.59 -3.12
C THR A 68 22.96 -13.67 -2.16
N TRP A 69 23.65 -12.69 -1.55
CA TRP A 69 23.06 -11.79 -0.56
C TRP A 69 22.26 -10.64 -1.16
N PHE A 70 22.61 -10.15 -2.35
CA PHE A 70 21.93 -9.03 -2.99
C PHE A 70 21.23 -9.43 -4.28
N GLY A 71 21.86 -10.25 -5.12
CA GLY A 71 21.29 -10.67 -6.40
C GLY A 71 20.02 -11.51 -6.25
N ILE A 72 20.01 -12.53 -5.39
CA ILE A 72 18.83 -13.39 -5.21
C ILE A 72 17.63 -12.60 -4.66
N PRO A 73 17.75 -11.80 -3.59
CA PRO A 73 16.62 -11.01 -3.10
C PRO A 73 16.12 -9.97 -4.12
N VAL A 74 17.03 -9.26 -4.79
CA VAL A 74 16.64 -8.26 -5.82
C VAL A 74 15.91 -8.95 -6.98
N PHE A 75 16.45 -10.07 -7.48
CA PHE A 75 15.81 -10.85 -8.53
C PHE A 75 14.43 -11.36 -8.10
N THR A 76 14.31 -11.83 -6.85
CA THR A 76 13.03 -12.30 -6.28
C THR A 76 12.01 -11.17 -6.21
N VAL A 77 12.40 -9.98 -5.72
CA VAL A 77 11.52 -8.80 -5.68
C VAL A 77 11.09 -8.38 -7.08
N ILE A 78 11.99 -8.44 -8.07
CA ILE A 78 11.65 -8.18 -9.48
C ILE A 78 10.62 -9.19 -9.97
N LEU A 79 10.81 -10.49 -9.74
CA LEU A 79 9.84 -11.51 -10.15
C LEU A 79 8.47 -11.29 -9.49
N VAL A 80 8.43 -11.03 -8.19
CA VAL A 80 7.20 -10.72 -7.47
C VAL A 80 6.51 -9.50 -8.09
N ARG A 81 7.27 -8.43 -8.39
CA ARG A 81 6.73 -7.23 -9.03
C ARG A 81 6.28 -7.45 -10.47
N LEU A 82 6.91 -8.35 -11.21
CA LEU A 82 6.52 -8.62 -12.59
C LEU A 82 5.29 -9.53 -12.69
N PHE A 83 5.20 -10.54 -11.82
CA PHE A 83 4.20 -11.60 -11.95
C PHE A 83 3.06 -11.53 -10.94
N LEU A 84 3.28 -10.94 -9.76
CA LEU A 84 2.33 -11.01 -8.66
C LEU A 84 1.71 -9.67 -8.28
N LEU A 85 2.48 -8.57 -8.34
CA LEU A 85 2.05 -7.27 -7.82
C LEU A 85 2.13 -6.15 -8.86
N GLY A 86 1.04 -5.39 -9.04
CA GLY A 86 1.07 -4.11 -9.77
C GLY A 86 1.15 -2.93 -8.80
N ALA A 87 1.82 -1.84 -9.19
CA ALA A 87 1.91 -0.62 -8.40
C ALA A 87 1.48 0.58 -9.24
N TYR A 88 0.42 1.27 -8.81
CA TYR A 88 -0.23 2.33 -9.57
C TYR A 88 -0.34 3.62 -8.75
N THR A 89 -0.13 4.76 -9.40
CA THR A 89 -0.45 6.09 -8.84
C THR A 89 -1.84 6.48 -9.28
N ILE A 90 -2.66 7.02 -8.39
CA ILE A 90 -4.05 7.36 -8.69
C ILE A 90 -4.18 8.83 -9.09
N PRO A 91 -4.48 9.14 -10.37
CA PRO A 91 -4.51 10.51 -10.86
C PRO A 91 -5.88 11.17 -10.73
N SER A 92 -6.96 10.41 -10.51
CA SER A 92 -8.34 10.91 -10.55
C SER A 92 -9.12 10.61 -9.27
N GLY A 93 -10.16 11.44 -9.02
CA GLY A 93 -11.00 11.37 -7.83
C GLY A 93 -12.24 10.50 -7.94
N SER A 94 -12.30 9.59 -8.93
CA SER A 94 -13.48 8.72 -9.16
C SER A 94 -13.72 7.70 -8.04
N MET A 95 -12.70 7.40 -7.25
CA MET A 95 -12.75 6.51 -6.09
C MET A 95 -12.62 7.27 -4.77
N LEU A 96 -12.88 8.58 -4.75
CA LEU A 96 -12.79 9.38 -3.52
C LEU A 96 -13.61 8.79 -2.38
N ASP A 97 -13.11 9.04 -1.17
CA ASP A 97 -13.51 8.46 0.13
C ASP A 97 -12.96 7.05 0.41
N THR A 98 -12.62 6.27 -0.63
CA THR A 98 -11.82 5.03 -0.50
C THR A 98 -10.36 5.28 -0.88
N ILE A 99 -10.14 5.91 -2.03
CA ILE A 99 -8.83 6.18 -2.64
C ILE A 99 -8.77 7.65 -3.04
N HIS A 100 -7.76 8.36 -2.56
CA HIS A 100 -7.59 9.78 -2.86
C HIS A 100 -6.62 10.00 -4.01
N ILE A 101 -6.73 11.18 -4.63
CA ILE A 101 -5.81 11.63 -5.68
C ILE A 101 -4.39 11.66 -5.10
N GLY A 102 -3.44 11.04 -5.79
CA GLY A 102 -2.04 10.91 -5.39
C GLY A 102 -1.73 9.68 -4.52
N ASP A 103 -2.72 8.86 -4.17
CA ASP A 103 -2.47 7.59 -3.48
C ASP A 103 -1.63 6.66 -4.38
N TYR A 104 -0.69 5.93 -3.76
CA TYR A 104 -0.08 4.76 -4.39
C TYR A 104 -0.76 3.50 -3.89
N VAL A 105 -1.24 2.69 -4.84
CA VAL A 105 -1.91 1.43 -4.56
C VAL A 105 -1.14 0.25 -5.14
N ILE A 106 -1.12 -0.84 -4.38
CA ILE A 106 -0.62 -2.14 -4.78
C ILE A 106 -1.80 -3.03 -5.11
N THR A 107 -1.70 -3.71 -6.25
CA THR A 107 -2.69 -4.65 -6.76
C THR A 107 -2.12 -6.06 -6.74
N SER A 108 -2.99 -7.05 -6.52
CA SER A 108 -2.73 -8.46 -6.71
C SER A 108 -3.11 -8.87 -8.14
N LYS A 109 -2.13 -9.34 -8.92
CA LYS A 109 -2.35 -9.92 -10.26
C LYS A 109 -2.83 -11.37 -10.21
N LEU A 110 -2.96 -11.93 -9.00
CA LEU A 110 -3.46 -13.28 -8.79
C LEU A 110 -4.97 -13.38 -9.04
N THR A 111 -5.71 -12.28 -8.93
CA THR A 111 -7.11 -12.20 -9.32
C THR A 111 -7.19 -11.41 -10.64
N PRO A 112 -7.82 -11.93 -11.71
CA PRO A 112 -8.65 -13.14 -11.79
C PRO A 112 -7.91 -14.47 -12.11
N ARG A 113 -6.57 -14.47 -12.23
CA ARG A 113 -5.82 -15.60 -12.82
C ARG A 113 -5.87 -16.91 -12.03
N ILE A 114 -5.79 -16.82 -10.70
CA ILE A 114 -5.77 -17.94 -9.76
C ILE A 114 -7.01 -17.89 -8.87
N PHE A 115 -7.35 -16.70 -8.38
CA PHE A 115 -8.54 -16.47 -7.56
C PHE A 115 -9.65 -15.86 -8.41
N SER A 116 -10.91 -16.16 -8.07
CA SER A 116 -12.08 -15.55 -8.71
C SER A 116 -12.30 -14.13 -8.22
N LEU A 117 -12.83 -13.29 -9.11
CA LEU A 117 -13.35 -11.97 -8.76
C LEU A 117 -14.59 -12.09 -7.87
N GLN A 118 -14.75 -11.12 -6.99
CA GLN A 118 -15.88 -11.02 -6.09
C GLN A 118 -16.49 -9.62 -6.17
N ARG A 119 -17.80 -9.52 -5.92
CA ARG A 119 -18.49 -8.22 -5.84
C ARG A 119 -17.91 -7.43 -4.66
N GLY A 120 -17.58 -6.16 -4.88
CA GLY A 120 -16.85 -5.32 -3.93
C GLY A 120 -15.37 -5.15 -4.28
N ASP A 121 -14.76 -6.07 -5.03
CA ASP A 121 -13.34 -5.96 -5.43
C ASP A 121 -13.05 -4.60 -6.09
N ILE A 122 -11.97 -3.94 -5.66
CA ILE A 122 -11.48 -2.73 -6.32
C ILE A 122 -10.55 -3.17 -7.46
N VAL A 123 -11.03 -3.12 -8.70
CA VAL A 123 -10.30 -3.61 -9.87
C VAL A 123 -9.58 -2.49 -10.59
N VAL A 124 -8.35 -2.77 -11.02
CA VAL A 124 -7.61 -1.97 -12.01
C VAL A 124 -7.70 -2.67 -13.35
N PHE A 125 -8.08 -1.95 -14.40
CA PHE A 125 -8.27 -2.50 -15.74
C PHE A 125 -7.84 -1.53 -16.83
N GLU A 126 -7.39 -2.08 -17.95
CA GLU A 126 -7.08 -1.32 -19.15
C GLU A 126 -8.38 -0.75 -19.75
N ASP A 127 -8.34 0.51 -20.19
CA ASP A 127 -9.45 1.23 -20.80
C ASP A 127 -10.10 0.41 -21.93
N PRO A 128 -11.36 -0.05 -21.75
CA PRO A 128 -11.94 -1.00 -22.68
C PRO A 128 -12.26 -0.34 -24.02
N ALA A 129 -12.65 0.93 -24.02
CA ALA A 129 -13.23 1.61 -25.17
C ALA A 129 -12.96 3.13 -25.18
N HIS A 130 -11.77 3.55 -24.76
CA HIS A 130 -11.36 4.95 -24.69
C HIS A 130 -12.23 5.81 -23.77
N TRP A 131 -12.67 5.28 -22.64
CA TRP A 131 -13.37 6.00 -21.58
C TRP A 131 -12.57 7.23 -21.09
N LEU A 132 -11.24 7.18 -21.23
CA LEU A 132 -10.34 8.26 -20.87
C LEU A 132 -10.13 9.33 -21.97
N SER A 133 -10.82 9.24 -23.13
CA SER A 133 -10.54 10.09 -24.30
C SER A 133 -10.78 11.61 -24.15
N GLY A 134 -11.10 12.10 -22.94
CA GLY A 134 -11.10 13.51 -22.56
C GLY A 134 -10.16 13.89 -21.40
N GLU A 135 -9.57 12.93 -20.70
CA GLU A 135 -8.78 13.15 -19.48
C GLU A 135 -7.28 12.98 -19.77
N ARG A 136 -6.63 14.04 -20.26
CA ARG A 136 -5.17 14.10 -20.26
C ARG A 136 -4.70 14.02 -18.81
N GLY A 137 -4.09 12.89 -18.43
CA GLY A 137 -3.48 12.70 -17.11
C GLY A 137 -2.61 13.90 -16.76
N ALA A 138 -2.73 14.39 -15.52
CA ALA A 138 -2.15 15.64 -15.02
C ALA A 138 -0.61 15.78 -15.16
N ASN A 139 0.09 14.73 -15.61
CA ASN A 139 1.55 14.68 -15.72
C ASN A 139 2.05 14.24 -17.12
N GLY A 140 1.21 14.26 -18.17
CA GLY A 140 1.64 13.89 -19.53
C GLY A 140 1.93 12.41 -19.76
N VAL A 141 1.83 11.59 -18.72
CA VAL A 141 1.73 10.13 -18.82
C VAL A 141 0.26 9.82 -19.06
N VAL A 142 -0.07 9.40 -20.28
CA VAL A 142 -1.38 8.84 -20.59
C VAL A 142 -1.47 7.52 -19.81
N GLY A 143 -2.18 7.53 -18.69
CA GLY A 143 -2.59 6.28 -18.06
C GLY A 143 -3.63 5.65 -18.97
N ASN A 144 -3.44 4.39 -19.33
CA ASN A 144 -4.44 3.59 -20.03
C ASN A 144 -5.31 2.79 -19.04
N ASP A 145 -5.06 2.93 -17.74
CA ASP A 145 -5.68 2.12 -16.71
C ASP A 145 -6.69 2.92 -15.88
N LEU A 146 -7.81 2.30 -15.58
CA LEU A 146 -8.85 2.81 -14.70
C LEU A 146 -8.93 1.95 -13.43
N ILE A 147 -9.34 2.58 -12.34
CA ILE A 147 -9.65 1.89 -11.08
C ILE A 147 -11.11 2.14 -10.73
N LYS A 148 -11.86 1.07 -10.43
CA LYS A 148 -13.29 1.11 -10.06
C LYS A 148 -13.62 -0.06 -9.13
N ARG A 149 -14.77 0.01 -8.46
CA ARG A 149 -15.34 -1.10 -7.67
C ARG A 149 -16.18 -2.02 -8.56
N LEU A 150 -15.98 -3.32 -8.44
CA LEU A 150 -16.76 -4.36 -9.10
C LEU A 150 -18.12 -4.49 -8.41
N ILE A 151 -19.20 -4.28 -9.14
CA ILE A 151 -20.57 -4.34 -8.61
C ILE A 151 -21.33 -5.56 -9.16
N GLY A 152 -21.11 -5.91 -10.44
CA GLY A 152 -21.77 -7.05 -11.08
C GLY A 152 -20.77 -8.01 -11.72
N LEU A 153 -20.93 -9.29 -11.44
CA LEU A 153 -20.21 -10.41 -12.07
C LEU A 153 -20.98 -10.94 -13.28
N PRO A 154 -20.35 -11.76 -14.17
CA PRO A 154 -21.04 -12.36 -15.30
C PRO A 154 -22.38 -13.00 -14.92
N GLY A 155 -23.42 -12.66 -15.68
CA GLY A 155 -24.79 -13.14 -15.46
C GLY A 155 -25.65 -12.27 -14.55
N ASP A 156 -25.05 -11.40 -13.74
CA ASP A 156 -25.79 -10.51 -12.85
C ASP A 156 -26.68 -9.52 -13.62
N VAL A 157 -27.81 -9.16 -13.03
CA VAL A 157 -28.62 -8.02 -13.47
C VAL A 157 -28.42 -6.88 -12.48
N VAL A 158 -27.74 -5.82 -12.92
CA VAL A 158 -27.49 -4.62 -12.12
C VAL A 158 -28.49 -3.54 -12.53
N GLU A 159 -29.19 -2.95 -11.56
CA GLU A 159 -30.26 -2.00 -11.80
C GLU A 159 -30.28 -0.89 -10.75
N CYS A 160 -30.56 0.34 -11.20
CA CYS A 160 -30.96 1.47 -10.37
C CYS A 160 -32.19 2.12 -11.01
N LYS A 161 -33.19 2.47 -10.20
CA LYS A 161 -34.44 3.07 -10.70
C LYS A 161 -34.36 4.59 -10.89
N GLY A 162 -33.25 5.22 -10.49
CA GLY A 162 -33.03 6.66 -10.63
C GLY A 162 -32.38 7.28 -9.40
N ALA A 163 -32.34 8.62 -9.38
CA ALA A 163 -31.88 9.40 -8.23
C ALA A 163 -32.63 9.01 -6.95
N GLY A 164 -31.91 8.86 -5.84
CA GLY A 164 -32.43 8.42 -4.54
C GLY A 164 -32.70 6.92 -4.40
N GLU A 165 -32.68 6.16 -5.50
CA GLU A 165 -32.97 4.72 -5.47
C GLU A 165 -31.68 3.90 -5.31
N PRO A 166 -31.72 2.78 -4.56
CA PRO A 166 -30.54 1.95 -4.36
C PRO A 166 -30.10 1.25 -5.66
N ILE A 167 -28.83 0.86 -5.69
CA ILE A 167 -28.36 -0.16 -6.63
C ILE A 167 -28.89 -1.50 -6.16
N THR A 168 -29.41 -2.28 -7.11
CA THR A 168 -29.81 -3.66 -6.90
C THR A 168 -29.02 -4.58 -7.83
N VAL A 169 -28.64 -5.75 -7.32
CA VAL A 169 -28.02 -6.84 -8.08
C VAL A 169 -28.91 -8.05 -7.96
N ASN A 170 -29.37 -8.58 -9.08
CA ASN A 170 -30.33 -9.68 -9.15
C ASN A 170 -31.62 -9.42 -8.34
N GLY A 171 -32.05 -8.16 -8.27
CA GLY A 171 -33.23 -7.72 -7.52
C GLY A 171 -33.00 -7.53 -6.01
N VAL A 172 -31.79 -7.78 -5.51
CA VAL A 172 -31.40 -7.57 -4.11
C VAL A 172 -30.69 -6.23 -3.97
N THR A 173 -31.10 -5.42 -3.00
CA THR A 173 -30.46 -4.13 -2.70
C THR A 173 -29.04 -4.32 -2.17
N VAL A 174 -28.09 -3.59 -2.75
CA VAL A 174 -26.70 -3.51 -2.26
C VAL A 174 -26.61 -2.42 -1.19
N HIS A 175 -25.98 -2.73 -0.05
CA HIS A 175 -25.84 -1.80 1.06
C HIS A 175 -24.57 -0.94 0.94
N GLU A 176 -24.64 0.08 0.08
CA GLU A 176 -23.44 0.82 -0.34
C GLU A 176 -22.93 1.88 0.65
N SER A 177 -23.65 2.09 1.76
CA SER A 177 -23.33 3.10 2.77
C SER A 177 -21.97 2.91 3.45
N ALA A 178 -21.35 1.74 3.31
CA ALA A 178 -20.02 1.44 3.83
C ALA A 178 -18.89 2.14 3.04
N TYR A 179 -19.10 2.39 1.74
CA TYR A 179 -18.05 2.91 0.84
C TYR A 179 -18.46 4.14 0.00
N ILE A 180 -19.75 4.49 -0.03
CA ILE A 180 -20.18 5.76 -0.66
C ILE A 180 -20.39 6.84 0.40
N ARG A 181 -20.17 8.11 0.01
CA ARG A 181 -20.43 9.25 0.89
C ARG A 181 -21.91 9.33 1.30
N PRO A 182 -22.20 9.67 2.57
CA PRO A 182 -23.55 9.95 3.01
C PRO A 182 -24.21 11.07 2.17
N GLY A 183 -25.47 10.87 1.80
CA GLY A 183 -26.26 11.86 1.06
C GLY A 183 -25.95 11.95 -0.44
N VAL A 184 -25.15 11.04 -0.99
CA VAL A 184 -24.94 10.91 -2.44
C VAL A 184 -25.83 9.81 -3.01
N ASP A 185 -26.52 10.11 -4.10
CA ASP A 185 -27.33 9.12 -4.80
C ASP A 185 -26.45 8.03 -5.43
N PRO A 186 -26.82 6.74 -5.31
CA PRO A 186 -26.10 5.64 -5.96
C PRO A 186 -26.01 5.79 -7.48
N SER A 187 -27.01 6.41 -8.10
CA SER A 187 -26.97 6.89 -9.49
C SER A 187 -27.90 8.09 -9.66
N ALA A 188 -27.52 9.04 -10.52
CA ALA A 188 -28.35 10.18 -10.85
C ALA A 188 -29.47 9.84 -11.86
N PHE A 189 -29.44 8.67 -12.49
CA PHE A 189 -30.39 8.26 -13.52
C PHE A 189 -30.67 6.76 -13.48
N ALA A 190 -31.79 6.36 -14.06
CA ALA A 190 -32.18 4.97 -14.11
C ALA A 190 -31.32 4.19 -15.12
N PHE A 191 -30.95 2.96 -14.76
CA PHE A 191 -30.33 2.02 -15.69
C PHE A 191 -30.64 0.59 -15.28
N LYS A 192 -30.61 -0.31 -16.26
CA LYS A 192 -30.68 -1.76 -16.06
C LYS A 192 -29.77 -2.41 -17.08
N VAL A 193 -28.89 -3.29 -16.62
CA VAL A 193 -27.94 -4.01 -17.45
C VAL A 193 -27.82 -5.44 -16.98
N LYS A 194 -27.74 -6.37 -17.93
CA LYS A 194 -27.34 -7.75 -17.65
C LYS A 194 -25.87 -7.90 -18.02
N VAL A 195 -25.05 -8.34 -17.09
CA VAL A 195 -23.62 -8.53 -17.30
C VAL A 195 -23.41 -9.74 -18.21
N LYS A 196 -22.72 -9.51 -19.34
CA LYS A 196 -22.39 -10.53 -20.32
C LYS A 196 -21.41 -11.57 -19.74
N PRO A 197 -21.34 -12.78 -20.31
CA PRO A 197 -20.22 -13.70 -20.05
C PRO A 197 -18.88 -12.99 -20.22
N ASP A 198 -17.89 -13.36 -19.40
CA ASP A 198 -16.53 -12.81 -19.42
C ASP A 198 -16.39 -11.29 -19.19
N HIS A 199 -17.43 -10.65 -18.66
CA HIS A 199 -17.45 -9.22 -18.37
C HIS A 199 -17.84 -8.91 -16.93
N VAL A 200 -17.51 -7.71 -16.46
CA VAL A 200 -17.94 -7.19 -15.17
C VAL A 200 -18.58 -5.81 -15.34
N PHE A 201 -19.44 -5.44 -14.40
CA PHE A 201 -20.00 -4.10 -14.28
C PHE A 201 -19.34 -3.39 -13.10
N VAL A 202 -18.78 -2.20 -13.33
CA VAL A 202 -17.97 -1.48 -12.35
C VAL A 202 -18.49 -0.06 -12.12
N LEU A 203 -18.40 0.42 -10.88
CA LEU A 203 -18.77 1.77 -10.48
C LEU A 203 -17.63 2.45 -9.73
N GLY A 204 -17.54 3.78 -9.83
CA GLY A 204 -16.68 4.55 -8.93
C GLY A 204 -17.37 4.81 -7.61
N ASP A 205 -16.63 4.80 -6.50
CA ASP A 205 -17.18 5.10 -5.17
C ASP A 205 -17.62 6.57 -5.06
N ASN A 206 -16.96 7.47 -5.79
CA ASN A 206 -17.42 8.83 -5.98
C ASN A 206 -18.49 8.92 -7.08
N ARG A 207 -19.71 8.46 -6.75
CA ARG A 207 -20.81 8.27 -7.72
C ARG A 207 -21.15 9.47 -8.58
N ALA A 208 -21.07 10.67 -8.01
CA ALA A 208 -21.37 11.92 -8.68
C ALA A 208 -20.26 12.40 -9.64
N ASN A 209 -19.05 11.86 -9.52
CA ASN A 209 -17.88 12.26 -10.29
C ASN A 209 -17.08 11.04 -10.79
N SER A 210 -17.78 10.12 -11.43
CA SER A 210 -17.20 8.90 -11.98
C SER A 210 -17.83 8.58 -13.33
N ALA A 211 -17.03 8.69 -14.40
CA ALA A 211 -17.37 8.15 -15.71
C ALA A 211 -17.08 6.64 -15.70
N ASP A 212 -18.04 5.85 -15.22
CA ASP A 212 -17.95 4.39 -15.08
C ASP A 212 -18.93 3.66 -16.03
N SER A 213 -19.21 2.38 -15.79
CA SER A 213 -20.06 1.55 -16.64
C SER A 213 -21.43 2.17 -16.94
N ARG A 214 -21.99 3.00 -16.04
CA ARG A 214 -23.29 3.64 -16.23
C ARG A 214 -23.31 4.61 -17.41
N TYR A 215 -22.16 5.22 -17.72
CA TYR A 215 -22.03 6.28 -18.72
C TYR A 215 -21.55 5.77 -20.09
N HIS A 216 -20.93 4.59 -20.13
CA HIS A 216 -20.30 4.05 -21.34
C HIS A 216 -21.16 3.02 -22.07
N ARG A 217 -22.48 3.06 -21.91
CA ARG A 217 -23.40 2.03 -22.44
C ARG A 217 -23.47 1.91 -23.96
N ASN A 218 -22.88 2.85 -24.71
CA ASN A 218 -22.88 2.85 -26.18
C ASN A 218 -21.49 2.52 -26.76
N ASP A 219 -20.61 1.90 -25.98
CA ASP A 219 -19.22 1.61 -26.35
C ASP A 219 -19.01 0.28 -27.11
N GLY A 220 -20.08 -0.44 -27.38
CA GLY A 220 -20.06 -1.78 -28.01
C GLY A 220 -20.18 -2.93 -27.00
N ASP A 221 -19.82 -2.70 -25.74
CA ASP A 221 -19.89 -3.68 -24.66
C ASP A 221 -20.95 -3.37 -23.59
N ASP A 222 -21.77 -2.32 -23.80
CA ASP A 222 -22.79 -1.83 -22.88
C ASP A 222 -22.20 -1.25 -21.58
N GLY A 223 -21.00 -0.67 -21.67
CA GLY A 223 -20.26 -0.14 -20.53
C GLY A 223 -19.68 -1.24 -19.64
N LEU A 224 -19.69 -2.49 -20.09
CA LEU A 224 -19.13 -3.62 -19.37
C LEU A 224 -17.63 -3.73 -19.63
N VAL A 225 -16.87 -4.17 -18.63
CA VAL A 225 -15.42 -4.32 -18.72
C VAL A 225 -15.10 -5.80 -18.94
N PRO A 226 -14.36 -6.18 -20.01
CA PRO A 226 -13.91 -7.55 -20.18
C PRO A 226 -12.99 -7.99 -19.04
N ILE A 227 -13.21 -9.17 -18.48
CA ILE A 227 -12.37 -9.73 -17.41
C ILE A 227 -10.91 -9.86 -17.87
N SER A 228 -10.68 -10.10 -19.17
CA SER A 228 -9.34 -10.16 -19.75
C SER A 228 -8.57 -8.84 -19.71
N LYS A 229 -9.25 -7.69 -19.53
CA LYS A 229 -8.63 -6.37 -19.38
C LYS A 229 -8.34 -6.01 -17.92
N ILE A 230 -8.73 -6.86 -16.96
CA ILE A 230 -8.42 -6.64 -15.54
C ILE A 230 -6.96 -6.99 -15.27
N GLU A 231 -6.20 -5.98 -14.85
CA GLU A 231 -4.78 -6.09 -14.51
C GLU A 231 -4.55 -6.61 -13.09
N GLY A 232 -5.49 -6.36 -12.18
CA GLY A 232 -5.46 -6.88 -10.82
C GLY A 232 -6.45 -6.22 -9.87
N VAL A 233 -6.55 -6.75 -8.66
CA VAL A 233 -7.38 -6.22 -7.58
C VAL A 233 -6.51 -5.39 -6.63
N ALA A 234 -6.88 -4.15 -6.37
CA ALA A 234 -6.20 -3.25 -5.44
C ALA A 234 -6.46 -3.69 -4.00
N VAL A 235 -5.38 -3.96 -3.26
CA VAL A 235 -5.46 -4.55 -1.90
C VAL A 235 -4.80 -3.70 -0.84
N PHE A 236 -3.83 -2.86 -1.20
CA PHE A 236 -3.03 -2.14 -0.21
C PHE A 236 -2.60 -0.76 -0.70
N ARG A 237 -2.68 0.24 0.16
CA ARG A 237 -2.22 1.61 -0.07
C ARG A 237 -0.87 1.83 0.60
N THR A 238 0.16 2.16 -0.18
CA THR A 238 1.54 2.35 0.30
C THR A 238 1.95 3.80 0.52
N TRP A 239 1.21 4.75 -0.05
CA TRP A 239 1.45 6.19 0.11
C TRP A 239 0.11 6.94 0.05
N PRO A 240 -0.08 8.05 0.79
CA PRO A 240 0.85 8.70 1.73
C PRO A 240 1.05 7.95 3.05
N LEU A 241 2.17 8.19 3.74
CA LEU A 241 2.56 7.43 4.95
C LEU A 241 1.51 7.47 6.07
N ASN A 242 0.79 8.58 6.21
CA ASN A 242 -0.28 8.77 7.20
C ASN A 242 -1.57 7.99 6.88
N ARG A 243 -1.64 7.36 5.71
CA ARG A 243 -2.79 6.55 5.27
C ARG A 243 -2.36 5.15 4.83
N ILE A 244 -1.17 4.66 5.15
CA ILE A 244 -0.81 3.28 4.80
C ILE A 244 -1.81 2.28 5.42
N GLY A 245 -2.27 1.31 4.62
CA GLY A 245 -3.21 0.30 5.08
C GLY A 245 -3.79 -0.54 3.96
N PHE A 246 -4.49 -1.61 4.34
CA PHE A 246 -5.29 -2.40 3.40
C PHE A 246 -6.47 -1.58 2.88
N LEU A 247 -6.88 -1.85 1.65
CA LEU A 247 -8.11 -1.32 1.08
C LEU A 247 -9.25 -2.29 1.44
N GLU A 248 -10.38 -1.74 1.85
CA GLU A 248 -11.58 -2.52 2.16
C GLU A 248 -12.34 -2.85 0.87
N ASP A 249 -12.54 -4.15 0.63
CA ASP A 249 -13.28 -4.71 -0.51
C ASP A 249 -14.80 -4.59 -0.33
N HIS A 250 -15.29 -4.50 0.91
CA HIS A 250 -16.72 -4.40 1.24
C HIS A 250 -17.57 -5.51 0.59
N HIS A 251 -17.05 -6.75 0.60
CA HIS A 251 -17.82 -7.92 0.15
C HIS A 251 -19.14 -8.08 0.92
N ASP A 252 -19.17 -7.67 2.18
CA ASP A 252 -20.33 -7.70 3.09
C ASP A 252 -21.54 -6.91 2.55
N ALA A 253 -21.30 -5.87 1.76
CA ALA A 253 -22.37 -5.11 1.10
C ALA A 253 -23.19 -5.94 0.10
N PHE A 254 -22.65 -7.09 -0.33
CA PHE A 254 -23.22 -8.01 -1.32
C PHE A 254 -23.60 -9.38 -0.75
N ASP A 255 -23.44 -9.64 0.55
CA ASP A 255 -23.69 -10.96 1.18
C ASP A 255 -25.11 -11.49 0.95
N SER A 256 -26.08 -10.60 0.76
CA SER A 256 -27.48 -10.94 0.48
C SER A 256 -27.76 -11.27 -0.99
N VAL A 257 -26.81 -10.98 -1.90
CA VAL A 257 -26.93 -11.22 -3.33
C VAL A 257 -26.60 -12.69 -3.60
N PRO A 258 -27.51 -13.47 -4.20
CA PRO A 258 -27.23 -14.87 -4.49
C PRO A 258 -26.11 -15.04 -5.52
N ASP A 259 -25.25 -16.03 -5.26
CA ASP A 259 -24.21 -16.44 -6.19
C ASP A 259 -24.80 -17.23 -7.35
N ASN A 260 -25.14 -16.51 -8.40
CA ASN A 260 -25.54 -17.08 -9.69
C ASN A 260 -24.33 -17.28 -10.63
N TYR A 261 -23.12 -17.00 -10.14
CA TYR A 261 -21.88 -17.14 -10.92
C TYR A 261 -21.51 -18.61 -11.07
N VAL A 262 -21.86 -19.19 -12.21
CA VAL A 262 -21.41 -20.53 -12.60
C VAL A 262 -20.03 -20.39 -13.23
N LYS A 263 -19.03 -20.98 -12.57
CA LYS A 263 -17.62 -20.96 -12.96
C LYS A 263 -17.36 -21.63 -14.30
#